data_AF-A0A0N7M4M3-F1
#
_entry.id   AF-A0A0N7M4M3-F1
#
_cell.length_a   1.000
_cell.length_b   1.000
_cell.length_c   1.000
_cell.angle_alpha   90.00
_cell.angle_beta   90.00
_cell.angle_gamma   90.00
#
_symmetry.space_group_name_H-M   'P 1'
#
loop_
_entity.id
_entity.type
_entity.pdbx_description
1 polymer ?
#
loop_
_entity_poly.entity_id
_entity_poly.type
_entity_poly.pdbx_seq_one_letter_code
_entity_poly.pdbx_strand_id
1 'polypeptide(L)'
;MSPYTWLPRPVNTHRGRLLAIARCIHQLHYREVRHLEKGRVRVFDNLCVGPLQLAAEVLHRSGFTEYSDEIQRLSSFVCDPADFETVANARAAQDLDADLVRTAVIRLSEEGFGATEEIDWLAGKPRAEG
;
A
#
# COMPACT_ATOMS: atom_id res chain seq x y z
N MET A 1 4.92 26.00 14.20
CA MET A 1 6.06 25.07 14.07
C MET A 1 5.50 23.70 13.74
N SER A 2 5.62 23.26 12.49
CA SER A 2 5.14 21.93 12.06
C SER A 2 6.22 20.89 12.34
N PRO A 3 5.95 19.80 13.08
CA PRO A 3 6.99 18.89 13.56
C PRO A 3 7.48 17.86 12.53
N TYR A 4 6.99 17.89 11.28
CA TYR A 4 7.33 16.88 10.29
C TYR A 4 8.30 17.43 9.24
N THR A 5 9.58 17.40 9.60
CA THR A 5 10.69 17.62 8.66
C THR A 5 10.95 16.30 7.95
N TRP A 6 10.34 16.12 6.77
CA TRP A 6 10.61 14.95 5.93
C TRP A 6 12.03 15.00 5.38
N LEU A 7 12.86 14.03 5.79
CA LEU A 7 14.04 13.60 5.06
C LEU A 7 14.15 12.07 5.14
N PRO A 8 14.28 11.37 3.99
CA PRO A 8 14.28 11.87 2.62
C PRO A 8 12.86 12.04 2.00
N ARG A 9 12.74 12.88 0.96
CA ARG A 9 11.50 13.01 0.16
C ARG A 9 11.10 11.65 -0.45
N PRO A 10 9.79 11.37 -0.63
CA PRO A 10 9.36 10.16 -1.32
C PRO A 10 9.99 10.06 -2.71
N VAL A 11 10.40 8.85 -3.09
CA VAL A 11 11.04 8.61 -4.38
C VAL A 11 9.95 8.38 -5.43
N ASN A 12 9.77 9.31 -6.38
CA ASN A 12 8.76 9.17 -7.44
C ASN A 12 9.22 8.21 -8.56
N THR A 13 9.39 6.94 -8.21
CA THR A 13 9.70 5.84 -9.13
C THR A 13 8.62 4.77 -9.02
N HIS A 14 8.58 3.83 -9.98
CA HIS A 14 7.69 2.66 -9.91
C HIS A 14 7.80 1.93 -8.56
N ARG A 15 9.02 1.58 -8.16
CA ARG A 15 9.35 1.00 -6.86
C ARG A 15 8.89 1.87 -5.69
N GLY A 16 9.19 3.17 -5.74
CA GLY A 16 8.81 4.09 -4.66
C GLY A 16 7.30 4.19 -4.46
N ARG A 17 6.51 4.12 -5.53
CA ARG A 17 5.05 4.08 -5.45
C ARG A 17 4.54 2.77 -4.85
N LEU A 18 5.12 1.63 -5.21
CA LEU A 18 4.78 0.34 -4.60
C LEU A 18 5.02 0.36 -3.08
N LEU A 19 6.18 0.86 -2.66
CA LEU A 19 6.52 1.00 -1.24
C LEU A 19 5.55 1.93 -0.51
N ALA A 20 5.20 3.06 -1.12
CA ALA A 20 4.25 4.00 -0.55
C ALA A 20 2.86 3.37 -0.36
N ILE A 21 2.37 2.60 -1.33
CA ILE A 21 1.11 1.85 -1.20
C ILE A 21 1.20 0.85 -0.06
N ALA A 22 2.24 0.02 -0.02
CA ALA A 22 2.42 -1.00 1.03
C ALA A 22 2.46 -0.38 2.43
N ARG A 23 3.23 0.71 2.60
CA ARG A 23 3.32 1.45 3.87
C ARG A 23 2.00 2.10 4.24
N CYS A 24 1.32 2.76 3.30
CA CYS A 24 0.03 3.41 3.55
C CYS A 24 -1.01 2.40 4.04
N ILE A 25 -1.14 1.26 3.36
CA ILE A 25 -2.09 0.20 3.77
C ILE A 25 -1.70 -0.39 5.12
N HIS A 26 -0.43 -0.73 5.33
CA HIS A 26 0.05 -1.29 6.59
C HIS A 26 -0.13 -0.32 7.77
N GLN A 27 0.03 0.98 7.56
CA GLN A 27 -0.06 1.98 8.63
C GLN A 27 -1.51 2.34 8.99
N LEU A 28 -2.39 2.47 8.00
CA LEU A 28 -3.71 3.08 8.20
C LEU A 28 -4.88 2.09 8.17
N HIS A 29 -4.76 1.00 7.42
CA HIS A 29 -5.91 0.16 7.03
C HIS A 29 -5.89 -1.23 7.63
N TYR A 30 -4.92 -1.49 8.49
CA TYR A 30 -4.55 -2.82 8.85
C TYR A 30 -4.87 -3.17 10.30
N ARG A 31 -5.13 -4.45 10.56
CA ARG A 31 -5.26 -5.02 11.91
C ARG A 31 -4.59 -6.39 12.03
N GLU A 32 -4.05 -6.70 13.21
CA GLU A 32 -3.61 -8.05 13.54
C GLU A 32 -4.82 -8.93 13.92
N VAL A 33 -4.88 -10.15 13.37
CA VAL A 33 -5.85 -11.17 13.74
C VAL A 33 -5.16 -12.46 14.14
N ARG A 34 -5.77 -13.23 15.04
CA ARG A 34 -5.30 -14.59 15.38
C ARG A 34 -5.86 -15.58 14.36
N HIS A 35 -4.97 -16.27 13.66
CA HIS A 35 -5.26 -17.39 12.79
C HIS A 35 -4.80 -18.69 13.46
N LEU A 36 -5.62 -19.75 13.37
CA LEU A 36 -5.37 -21.01 14.08
C LEU A 36 -4.05 -21.68 13.66
N GLU A 37 -3.74 -21.67 12.36
CA GLU A 37 -2.52 -22.32 11.81
C GLU A 37 -1.32 -21.37 11.67
N LYS A 38 -1.53 -20.16 11.13
CA LYS A 38 -0.47 -19.18 10.83
C LYS A 38 -0.09 -18.28 12.02
N GLY A 39 -0.71 -18.44 13.19
CA GLY A 39 -0.44 -17.62 14.37
C GLY A 39 -1.04 -16.21 14.25
N ARG A 40 -0.23 -15.16 14.36
CA ARG A 40 -0.72 -13.77 14.17
C ARG A 40 -0.61 -13.39 12.71
N VAL A 41 -1.74 -13.03 12.11
CA VAL A 41 -1.84 -12.73 10.69
C VAL A 41 -2.24 -11.28 10.45
N ARG A 42 -1.72 -10.94 9.30
CA ARG A 42 -1.47 -9.74 8.57
C ARG A 42 -2.57 -8.88 7.92
N VAL A 43 -3.78 -8.66 8.45
CA VAL A 43 -4.95 -8.45 7.56
C VAL A 43 -5.47 -7.02 7.35
N PHE A 44 -5.96 -6.72 6.14
CA PHE A 44 -6.82 -5.57 5.85
C PHE A 44 -8.03 -5.96 4.98
N ASP A 45 -9.16 -5.28 5.18
CA ASP A 45 -10.36 -5.41 4.33
C ASP A 45 -10.16 -4.51 3.11
N ASN A 46 -10.19 -5.08 1.91
CA ASN A 46 -9.98 -4.33 0.66
C ASN A 46 -11.30 -3.80 0.07
N LEU A 47 -12.41 -3.94 0.81
CA LEU A 47 -13.75 -3.38 0.58
C LEU A 47 -14.43 -3.77 -0.73
N CYS A 48 -13.91 -4.75 -1.49
CA CYS A 48 -14.44 -5.27 -2.78
C CYS A 48 -14.73 -4.24 -3.89
N VAL A 49 -14.71 -2.93 -3.59
CA VAL A 49 -14.94 -1.79 -4.47
C VAL A 49 -14.13 -0.60 -3.96
N GLY A 50 -13.49 0.13 -4.89
CA GLY A 50 -12.82 1.41 -4.60
C GLY A 50 -11.30 1.33 -4.45
N PRO A 51 -10.66 2.29 -3.77
CA PRO A 51 -9.21 2.47 -3.76
C PRO A 51 -8.46 1.35 -3.04
N LEU A 52 -9.06 0.79 -1.97
CA LEU A 52 -8.46 -0.31 -1.22
C LEU A 52 -8.45 -1.60 -2.04
N GLN A 53 -9.42 -1.81 -2.92
CA GLN A 53 -9.42 -2.94 -3.84
C GLN A 53 -8.27 -2.82 -4.84
N LEU A 54 -8.09 -1.64 -5.43
CA LEU A 54 -7.01 -1.39 -6.38
C LEU A 54 -5.63 -1.49 -5.72
N ALA A 55 -5.50 -0.97 -4.50
CA ALA A 55 -4.30 -1.15 -3.69
C ALA A 55 -4.03 -2.62 -3.37
N ALA A 56 -5.06 -3.39 -3.01
CA ALA A 56 -4.94 -4.82 -2.77
C ALA A 56 -4.52 -5.58 -4.02
N GLU A 57 -5.06 -5.24 -5.20
CA GLU A 57 -4.65 -5.85 -6.46
C GLU A 57 -3.16 -5.58 -6.73
N VAL A 58 -2.71 -4.33 -6.59
CA VAL A 58 -1.31 -3.96 -6.76
C VAL A 58 -0.42 -4.74 -5.81
N LEU A 59 -0.75 -4.75 -4.51
CA LEU A 59 0.03 -5.45 -3.48
C LEU A 59 0.04 -6.96 -3.68
N HIS A 60 -1.06 -7.54 -4.12
CA HIS A 60 -1.14 -8.97 -4.41
C HIS A 60 -0.26 -9.33 -5.61
N ARG A 61 -0.39 -8.62 -6.73
CA ARG A 61 0.35 -8.92 -7.96
C ARG A 61 1.85 -8.65 -7.83
N SER A 62 2.26 -7.76 -6.94
CA SER A 62 3.66 -7.49 -6.63
C SER A 62 4.24 -8.40 -5.52
N GLY A 63 3.41 -9.23 -4.89
CA GLY A 63 3.85 -10.24 -3.92
C GLY A 63 3.93 -9.76 -2.47
N PHE A 64 3.39 -8.58 -2.13
CA PHE A 64 3.33 -8.13 -0.73
C PHE A 64 2.24 -8.86 0.06
N THR A 65 1.16 -9.23 -0.63
CA THR A 65 -0.05 -9.75 0.02
C THR A 65 -0.64 -10.96 -0.70
N GLU A 66 -1.38 -11.77 0.05
CA GLU A 66 -2.24 -12.83 -0.47
C GLU A 66 -3.69 -12.54 -0.11
N TYR A 67 -4.62 -12.90 -1.00
CA TYR A 67 -6.03 -12.92 -0.66
C TYR A 67 -6.27 -14.04 0.36
N SER A 68 -6.98 -13.70 1.43
CA SER A 68 -7.28 -14.60 2.55
C SER A 68 -8.62 -15.31 2.39
N ASP A 69 -9.39 -14.94 1.37
CA ASP A 69 -10.65 -15.55 1.00
C ASP A 69 -10.78 -15.61 -0.54
N GLU A 70 -11.69 -16.46 -1.02
CA GLU A 70 -11.92 -16.69 -2.47
C GLU A 70 -12.58 -15.49 -3.17
N ILE A 71 -13.32 -14.68 -2.40
CA ILE A 71 -14.01 -13.48 -2.89
C ILE A 71 -13.11 -12.25 -2.91
N GLN A 72 -11.84 -12.41 -2.54
CA GLN A 72 -10.80 -11.37 -2.50
C GLN A 72 -11.25 -10.13 -1.72
N ARG A 73 -11.91 -10.31 -0.57
CA ARG A 73 -12.35 -9.25 0.32
C ARG A 73 -11.33 -8.94 1.42
N LEU A 74 -10.57 -9.95 1.83
CA LEU A 74 -9.55 -9.82 2.85
C LEU A 74 -8.18 -10.11 2.25
N SER A 75 -7.21 -9.26 2.54
CA SER A 75 -5.82 -9.43 2.11
C SER A 75 -4.91 -9.53 3.34
N SER A 76 -3.95 -10.45 3.29
CA SER A 76 -2.94 -10.66 4.31
C SER A 76 -1.56 -10.29 3.77
N PHE A 77 -0.79 -9.49 4.49
CA PHE A 77 0.63 -9.36 4.19
C PHE A 77 1.35 -10.69 4.43
N VAL A 78 2.20 -11.07 3.47
CA VAL A 78 3.06 -12.27 3.54
C VAL A 78 4.50 -11.95 3.92
N CYS A 79 4.80 -10.68 4.17
CA CYS A 79 6.11 -10.17 4.52
C CYS A 79 6.01 -9.11 5.63
N ASP A 80 7.10 -8.91 6.38
CA ASP A 80 7.20 -7.83 7.35
C ASP A 80 7.55 -6.49 6.68
N PRO A 81 7.23 -5.33 7.29
CA PRO A 81 7.64 -4.03 6.77
C PRO A 81 9.15 -3.89 6.49
N ALA A 82 9.98 -4.62 7.24
CA ALA A 82 11.43 -4.68 7.02
C ALA A 82 11.80 -5.27 5.65
N ASP A 83 10.94 -6.12 5.08
CA ASP A 83 11.16 -6.82 3.81
C ASP A 83 10.51 -6.12 2.61
N PHE A 84 9.77 -5.03 2.83
CA PHE A 84 9.06 -4.33 1.74
C PHE A 84 9.99 -3.92 0.62
N GLU A 85 11.21 -3.49 0.94
CA GLU A 85 12.22 -3.14 -0.06
C GLU A 85 12.62 -4.35 -0.89
N THR A 86 12.79 -5.52 -0.27
CA THR A 86 13.10 -6.76 -0.97
C THR A 86 11.98 -7.14 -1.94
N VAL A 87 10.73 -7.08 -1.49
CA VAL A 87 9.56 -7.39 -2.34
C VAL A 87 9.41 -6.38 -3.49
N ALA A 88 9.59 -5.09 -3.22
CA ALA A 88 9.51 -4.05 -4.26
C ALA A 88 10.61 -4.17 -5.34
N ASN A 89 11.71 -4.88 -5.03
CA ASN A 89 12.78 -5.18 -5.98
C ASN A 89 12.61 -6.55 -6.67
N ALA A 90 11.62 -7.35 -6.29
CA ALA A 90 11.35 -8.63 -6.93
C ALA A 90 10.87 -8.43 -8.38
N ARG A 91 11.15 -9.42 -9.24
CA ARG A 91 10.77 -9.36 -10.65
C ARG A 91 9.27 -9.14 -10.86
N ALA A 92 8.43 -9.80 -10.07
CA ALA A 92 6.97 -9.64 -10.14
C ALA A 92 6.53 -8.19 -9.88
N ALA A 93 7.19 -7.49 -8.95
CA ALA A 93 6.94 -6.09 -8.66
C ALA A 93 7.44 -5.15 -9.78
N GLN A 94 8.61 -5.45 -10.35
CA GLN A 94 9.20 -4.69 -11.44
C GLN A 94 8.42 -4.81 -12.76
N ASP A 95 7.88 -6.00 -13.04
CA ASP A 95 7.12 -6.31 -14.25
C ASP A 95 5.65 -5.85 -14.16
N LEU A 96 5.21 -5.34 -12.99
CA LEU A 96 3.85 -4.83 -12.82
C LEU A 96 3.63 -3.55 -13.63
N ASP A 97 2.43 -3.42 -14.20
CA ASP A 97 2.05 -2.24 -14.99
C ASP A 97 2.18 -0.93 -14.18
N ALA A 98 3.00 0.00 -14.70
CA ALA A 98 3.26 1.27 -14.07
C ALA A 98 2.02 2.18 -13.99
N ASP A 99 1.11 2.09 -14.96
CA ASP A 99 -0.13 2.86 -14.95
C ASP A 99 -1.11 2.35 -13.91
N LEU A 100 -1.17 1.03 -13.69
CA LEU A 100 -1.92 0.43 -12.58
C LEU A 100 -1.42 0.95 -11.23
N VAL A 101 -0.10 0.89 -11.00
CA VAL A 101 0.52 1.37 -9.76
C VAL A 101 0.29 2.86 -9.54
N ARG A 102 0.42 3.67 -10.60
CA ARG A 102 0.14 5.11 -10.54
C ARG A 102 -1.33 5.39 -10.21
N THR A 103 -2.25 4.67 -10.83
CA THR A 103 -3.70 4.83 -10.60
C THR A 103 -4.05 4.49 -9.16
N ALA A 104 -3.46 3.44 -8.59
CA ALA A 104 -3.65 3.08 -7.19
C ALA A 104 -3.23 4.22 -6.24
N VAL A 105 -2.08 4.86 -6.47
CA VAL A 105 -1.63 6.03 -5.69
C VAL A 105 -2.64 7.17 -5.76
N ILE A 106 -3.11 7.54 -6.96
CA ILE A 106 -4.06 8.64 -7.15
C ILE A 106 -5.38 8.35 -6.44
N ARG A 107 -5.95 7.15 -6.65
CA ARG A 107 -7.21 6.73 -6.04
C ARG A 107 -7.15 6.71 -4.51
N LEU A 108 -6.04 6.23 -3.95
CA LEU A 108 -5.83 6.24 -2.49
C LEU A 108 -5.82 7.66 -1.93
N SER A 109 -5.25 8.61 -2.66
CA SER A 109 -5.25 10.03 -2.27
C SER A 109 -6.63 10.67 -2.37
N GLU A 110 -7.42 10.36 -3.41
CA GLU A 110 -8.65 11.09 -3.74
C GLU A 110 -9.87 10.75 -2.88
N GLU A 111 -10.09 9.48 -2.53
CA GLU A 111 -11.42 9.03 -2.10
C GLU A 111 -11.64 8.98 -0.57
N GLY A 112 -10.90 9.79 0.20
CA GLY A 112 -11.26 10.07 1.61
C GLY A 112 -11.03 8.94 2.62
N PHE A 113 -10.36 7.85 2.23
CA PHE A 113 -10.01 6.72 3.12
C PHE A 113 -8.86 7.04 4.08
N GLY A 114 -8.28 8.23 4.02
CA GLY A 114 -7.04 8.55 4.72
C GLY A 114 -5.85 8.00 3.95
N ALA A 115 -5.12 8.90 3.32
CA ALA A 115 -3.84 8.63 2.70
C ALA A 115 -2.73 9.14 3.60
N THR A 116 -1.54 8.54 3.49
CA THR A 116 -0.34 9.13 4.08
C THR A 116 0.10 10.34 3.26
N GLU A 117 0.82 11.28 3.87
CA GLU A 117 1.41 12.42 3.14
C GLU A 117 2.32 11.98 1.99
N GLU A 118 2.93 10.79 2.10
CA GLU A 118 3.72 10.15 1.04
C GLU A 118 2.86 9.84 -0.20
N ILE A 119 1.66 9.28 -0.01
CA ILE A 119 0.70 9.02 -1.09
C ILE A 119 0.20 10.32 -1.70
N ASP A 120 -0.16 11.31 -0.89
CA ASP A 120 -0.64 12.61 -1.40
C ASP A 120 0.42 13.33 -2.23
N TRP A 121 1.69 13.28 -1.79
CA TRP A 121 2.80 13.85 -2.55
C TRP A 121 3.00 13.12 -3.89
N LEU A 122 2.96 11.78 -3.89
CA LEU A 122 3.10 10.97 -5.11
C LEU A 122 1.91 11.14 -6.07
N ALA A 123 0.71 11.43 -5.55
CA ALA A 123 -0.48 11.76 -6.32
C ALA A 123 -0.43 13.20 -6.90
N GLY A 124 0.54 14.01 -6.47
CA GLY A 124 0.70 15.39 -6.93
C GLY A 124 -0.23 16.39 -6.23
N LYS A 125 -0.77 16.06 -5.05
CA LYS A 125 -1.56 17.02 -4.27
C LYS A 125 -0.65 18.10 -3.68
N PRO A 126 -1.05 19.38 -3.75
CA PRO A 126 -0.33 20.45 -3.07
C PRO A 126 -0.37 20.20 -1.55
N ARG A 127 0.74 20.50 -0.88
CA ARG A 127 0.83 20.37 0.58
C ARG A 127 -0.26 21.24 1.20
N ALA A 128 -1.06 20.70 2.13
CA ALA A 128 -1.93 21.54 2.93
C ALA A 128 -1.02 22.46 3.76
N GLU A 129 -0.94 23.74 3.39
CA GLU A 129 -0.28 24.75 4.20
C GLU A 129 -1.14 24.95 5.45
N GLY A 130 -0.65 24.45 6.58
CA GLY A 130 -1.20 24.69 7.92
C GLY A 130 -0.44 25.78 8.64
#